data_AF-A0A960M046-F1
#
_entry.id   AF-A0A960M046-F1
#
_cell.length_a   1.000
_cell.length_b   1.000
_cell.length_c   1.000
_cell.angle_alpha   90.00
_cell.angle_beta   90.00
_cell.angle_gamma   90.00
#
_symmetry.space_group_name_H-M   'P 1'
#
loop_
_entity.id
_entity.type
_entity.pdbx_description
1 polymer ?
#
loop_
_entity_poly.entity_id
_entity_poly.type
_entity_poly.pdbx_seq_one_letter_code
_entity_poly.pdbx_strand_id
1 'polypeptide(L)'
;MKDEPKQESRLGRGLGAMMSDVSMIRAGTAQARGGGGFIRVPVDRVIPESWLTDTPVAEADLARLAESIRNHGVIDPVLVRKNGDDYALLSGYARWQAAKRAGLADLPAMLSDAEGQDAFQLYLERKLLSGPLHAHERVRLRSQLQKLLGLPEEAALGRIPEPDEPPAPTLAPALVAEPNRSPFLLVAATFLAIVLAGFLLFFPKHPEAGNGEASIEPEIETLAQLMGTPGRAGET
;
A
#
# COMPACT_ATOMS: atom_id res chain seq x y z
N MET A 1 -10.85 20.27 -68.58
CA MET A 1 -10.83 19.26 -67.50
C MET A 1 -10.41 19.97 -66.22
N LYS A 2 -11.13 19.76 -65.12
CA LYS A 2 -10.88 20.38 -63.82
C LYS A 2 -9.81 19.54 -63.10
N ASP A 3 -8.73 20.18 -62.67
CA ASP A 3 -7.73 19.54 -61.81
C ASP A 3 -8.24 19.49 -60.37
N GLU A 4 -8.46 18.28 -59.85
CA GLU A 4 -8.79 18.05 -58.44
C GLU A 4 -7.52 18.07 -57.58
N PRO A 5 -7.51 18.71 -56.39
CA PRO A 5 -6.39 18.66 -55.48
C PRO A 5 -6.33 17.32 -54.75
N LYS A 6 -5.21 16.61 -54.93
CA LYS A 6 -4.87 15.35 -54.28
C LYS A 6 -4.77 15.54 -52.76
N GLN A 7 -5.75 15.05 -52.01
CA GLN A 7 -5.68 15.01 -50.55
C GLN A 7 -4.60 14.03 -50.11
N GLU A 8 -3.44 14.56 -49.71
CA GLU A 8 -2.40 13.76 -49.07
C GLU A 8 -2.83 13.35 -47.65
N SER A 9 -2.70 12.04 -47.42
CA SER A 9 -3.08 11.33 -46.22
C SER A 9 -2.59 12.03 -44.94
N ARG A 10 -3.55 12.47 -44.12
CA ARG A 10 -3.33 13.08 -42.79
C ARG A 10 -2.91 12.04 -41.72
N LEU A 11 -2.62 10.79 -42.10
CA LEU A 11 -2.24 9.72 -41.18
C LEU A 11 -0.74 9.65 -40.86
N GLY A 12 0.12 10.43 -41.53
CA GLY A 12 1.58 10.39 -41.29
C GLY A 12 2.13 11.38 -40.26
N ARG A 13 1.37 12.41 -39.86
CA ARG A 13 1.89 13.49 -38.98
C ARG A 13 1.85 13.17 -37.49
N GLY A 14 1.02 12.20 -37.07
CA GLY A 14 0.88 11.84 -35.67
C GLY A 14 2.09 11.10 -35.10
N LEU A 15 2.61 10.12 -35.86
CA LEU A 15 3.74 9.31 -35.39
C LEU A 15 5.05 10.12 -35.35
N GLY A 16 5.29 10.95 -36.36
CA GLY A 16 6.48 11.80 -36.42
C GLY A 16 6.53 12.82 -35.27
N ALA A 17 5.39 13.39 -34.88
CA ALA A 17 5.30 14.28 -33.72
C ALA A 17 5.62 13.54 -32.42
N MET A 18 5.06 12.34 -32.21
CA MET A 18 5.35 11.55 -31.02
C MET A 18 6.81 11.07 -30.95
N MET A 19 7.41 10.70 -32.07
CA MET A 19 8.83 10.29 -32.11
C MET A 19 9.77 11.49 -31.87
N SER A 20 9.39 12.68 -32.35
CA SER A 20 10.10 13.93 -32.05
C SER A 20 10.00 14.28 -30.56
N ASP A 21 8.82 14.15 -29.97
CA ASP A 21 8.62 14.36 -28.53
C ASP A 21 9.45 13.37 -27.70
N VAL A 22 9.47 12.08 -28.04
CA VAL A 22 10.31 11.07 -27.38
C VAL A 22 11.81 11.40 -27.53
N SER A 23 12.22 11.89 -28.70
CA SER A 23 13.61 12.30 -28.94
C SER A 23 13.98 13.55 -28.13
N MET A 24 13.08 14.54 -28.05
CA MET A 24 13.25 15.73 -27.22
C MET A 24 13.18 15.42 -25.72
N ILE A 25 12.41 14.41 -25.29
CA ILE A 25 12.43 13.91 -23.91
C ILE A 25 13.79 13.29 -23.60
N ARG A 26 14.35 12.46 -24.49
CA ARG A 26 15.70 11.91 -24.33
C ARG A 26 16.78 13.00 -24.32
N ALA A 27 16.60 14.03 -25.14
CA ALA A 27 17.50 15.18 -25.22
C ALA A 27 17.30 16.20 -24.08
N GLY A 28 16.25 16.07 -23.27
CA GLY A 28 15.94 17.03 -22.22
C GLY A 28 15.60 18.43 -22.77
N THR A 29 14.74 18.50 -23.79
CA THR A 29 14.29 19.76 -24.40
C THR A 29 12.77 19.85 -24.64
N ALA A 30 12.02 18.77 -24.42
CA ALA A 30 10.56 18.79 -24.56
C ALA A 30 9.91 19.64 -23.46
N GLN A 31 8.69 20.16 -23.68
CA GLN A 31 7.95 20.96 -22.70
C GLN A 31 6.75 20.17 -22.17
N ALA A 32 6.66 19.96 -20.86
CA ALA A 32 5.62 19.13 -20.26
C ALA A 32 4.39 19.95 -19.87
N ARG A 33 3.21 19.32 -19.90
CA ARG A 33 1.98 19.88 -19.31
C ARG A 33 2.21 19.99 -17.80
N GLY A 34 2.46 21.21 -17.31
CA GLY A 34 2.90 21.48 -15.94
C GLY A 34 3.91 22.64 -15.80
N GLY A 35 4.27 23.32 -16.89
CA GLY A 35 4.99 24.59 -16.88
C GLY A 35 6.50 24.48 -17.14
N GLY A 36 7.14 23.35 -16.83
CA GLY A 36 8.58 23.19 -17.06
C GLY A 36 8.96 22.18 -18.17
N GLY A 37 10.19 22.36 -18.67
CA GLY A 37 10.81 21.49 -19.66
C GLY A 37 11.33 20.19 -19.07
N PHE A 38 11.45 19.16 -19.90
CA PHE A 38 12.33 18.03 -19.66
C PHE A 38 13.77 18.54 -19.72
N ILE A 39 14.61 18.12 -18.79
CA ILE A 39 16.03 18.49 -18.67
C ILE A 39 16.83 17.28 -18.16
N ARG A 40 18.16 17.35 -18.20
CA ARG A 40 19.03 16.42 -17.46
C ARG A 40 19.63 17.14 -16.26
N VAL A 41 19.65 16.49 -15.11
CA VAL A 41 20.18 17.05 -13.86
C VAL A 41 21.25 16.14 -13.27
N PRO A 42 22.35 16.69 -12.72
CA PRO A 42 23.35 15.90 -12.01
C PRO A 42 22.71 15.19 -10.82
N VAL A 43 22.95 13.88 -10.70
CA VAL A 43 22.29 13.05 -9.68
C VAL A 43 22.63 13.52 -8.26
N ASP A 44 23.85 14.04 -8.06
CA ASP A 44 24.35 14.51 -6.77
C ASP A 44 23.79 15.87 -6.35
N ARG A 45 23.26 16.67 -7.30
CA ARG A 45 22.61 17.96 -7.02
C ARG A 45 21.11 17.85 -6.78
N VAL A 46 20.56 16.63 -6.80
CA VAL A 46 19.15 16.37 -6.52
C VAL A 46 18.98 16.03 -5.05
N ILE A 47 18.23 16.86 -4.34
CA ILE A 47 17.97 16.78 -2.90
C ILE A 47 16.49 16.37 -2.69
N PRO A 48 16.21 15.27 -1.98
CA PRO A 48 14.84 14.84 -1.72
C PRO A 48 14.11 15.76 -0.74
N GLU A 49 12.87 16.13 -1.06
CA GLU A 49 11.94 16.75 -0.12
C GLU A 49 11.60 15.77 1.02
N SER A 50 11.30 16.31 2.20
CA SER A 50 11.12 15.52 3.44
C SER A 50 10.00 14.48 3.35
N TRP A 51 8.92 14.77 2.64
CA TRP A 51 7.80 13.81 2.47
C TRP A 51 8.15 12.59 1.62
N LEU A 52 9.30 12.59 0.92
CA LEU A 52 9.74 11.44 0.12
C LEU A 52 10.53 10.41 0.94
N THR A 53 11.14 10.81 2.06
CA THR A 53 12.02 9.93 2.84
C THR A 53 11.29 8.96 3.76
N ASP A 54 10.03 9.25 4.08
CA ASP A 54 9.21 8.42 4.97
C ASP A 54 8.65 7.16 4.29
N THR A 55 8.90 6.99 2.99
CA THR A 55 8.41 5.83 2.23
C THR A 55 9.55 4.82 2.06
N PRO A 56 9.60 3.73 2.85
CA PRO A 56 10.63 2.72 2.69
C PRO A 56 10.49 2.03 1.32
N VAL A 57 11.62 1.80 0.66
CA VAL A 57 11.70 1.00 -0.56
C VAL A 57 12.42 -0.30 -0.18
N ALA A 58 11.84 -1.43 -0.54
CA ALA A 58 12.47 -2.72 -0.28
C ALA A 58 13.82 -2.79 -1.02
N GLU A 59 14.86 -3.21 -0.31
CA GLU A 59 16.24 -3.24 -0.82
C GLU A 59 16.38 -4.07 -2.10
N ALA A 60 15.65 -5.19 -2.18
CA ALA A 60 15.62 -6.07 -3.34
C ALA A 60 15.03 -5.38 -4.59
N ASP A 61 13.96 -4.61 -4.43
CA ASP A 61 13.31 -3.90 -5.53
C ASP A 61 14.19 -2.75 -6.02
N LEU A 62 14.86 -2.08 -5.08
CA LEU A 62 15.79 -1.00 -5.40
C LEU A 62 17.03 -1.51 -6.14
N ALA A 63 17.56 -2.67 -5.76
CA ALA A 63 18.66 -3.32 -6.47
C ALA A 63 18.28 -3.73 -7.90
N ARG A 64 17.10 -4.35 -8.09
CA ARG A 64 16.58 -4.69 -9.42
C ARG A 64 16.39 -3.46 -10.29
N LEU A 65 15.82 -2.39 -9.73
CA LEU A 65 15.63 -1.13 -10.45
C LEU A 65 16.97 -0.50 -10.85
N ALA A 66 17.97 -0.53 -9.97
CA ALA A 66 19.32 -0.03 -10.26
C ALA A 66 20.00 -0.83 -11.38
N GLU A 67 19.84 -2.15 -11.42
CA GLU A 67 20.33 -2.98 -12.53
C GLU A 67 19.65 -2.63 -13.86
N SER A 68 18.32 -2.49 -13.86
CA SER A 68 17.59 -2.07 -15.05
C SER A 68 18.05 -0.69 -15.55
N ILE A 69 18.24 0.26 -14.63
CA ILE A 69 18.71 1.62 -14.93
C ILE A 69 20.15 1.61 -15.45
N ARG A 70 21.04 0.73 -14.97
CA ARG A 70 22.39 0.58 -15.53
C ARG A 70 22.35 0.16 -17.00
N ASN A 71 21.43 -0.73 -17.36
CA ASN A 71 21.35 -1.29 -18.70
C ASN A 71 20.60 -0.39 -19.69
N HIS A 72 19.54 0.28 -19.24
CA HIS A 72 18.61 1.00 -20.12
C HIS A 72 18.53 2.51 -19.85
N GLY A 73 19.18 2.99 -18.79
CA GLY A 73 18.99 4.33 -18.26
C GLY A 73 17.66 4.50 -17.53
N VAL A 74 17.40 5.73 -17.10
CA VAL A 74 16.12 6.11 -16.51
C VAL A 74 15.14 6.44 -17.64
N ILE A 75 14.10 5.62 -17.80
CA ILE A 75 13.08 5.80 -18.84
C ILE A 75 12.07 6.87 -18.43
N ASP A 76 11.51 6.73 -17.23
CA ASP A 76 10.56 7.70 -16.67
C ASP A 76 11.30 8.79 -15.91
N PRO A 77 11.20 10.06 -16.33
CA PRO A 77 11.88 11.15 -15.64
C PRO A 77 11.38 11.32 -14.21
N VAL A 78 12.25 11.86 -13.37
CA VAL A 78 11.86 12.35 -12.03
C VAL A 78 11.25 13.74 -12.13
N LEU A 79 10.50 14.17 -11.12
CA LEU A 79 9.98 15.53 -11.06
C LEU A 79 10.85 16.36 -10.12
N VAL A 80 11.34 17.51 -10.58
CA VAL A 80 12.19 18.40 -9.79
C VAL A 80 11.73 19.86 -9.88
N ARG A 81 12.10 20.64 -8.88
CA ARG A 81 12.07 22.11 -8.87
C ARG A 81 13.50 22.63 -8.74
N LYS A 82 13.81 23.78 -9.35
CA LYS A 82 15.06 24.51 -9.05
C LYS A 82 15.09 24.96 -7.59
N ASN A 83 16.25 24.84 -6.94
CA ASN A 83 16.48 25.34 -5.59
C ASN A 83 17.91 25.89 -5.49
N GLY A 84 18.08 27.17 -5.86
CA GLY A 84 19.41 27.76 -6.02
C GLY A 84 20.22 27.04 -7.11
N ASP A 85 21.40 26.54 -6.74
CA ASP A 85 22.30 25.76 -7.62
C ASP A 85 21.96 24.26 -7.70
N ASP A 86 21.03 23.82 -6.85
CA ASP A 86 20.58 22.44 -6.70
C ASP A 86 19.13 22.25 -7.18
N TYR A 87 18.65 21.02 -7.09
CA TYR A 87 17.31 20.63 -7.49
C TYR A 87 16.58 19.95 -6.32
N ALA A 88 15.39 20.41 -5.99
CA ALA A 88 14.51 19.72 -5.05
C ALA A 88 13.73 18.62 -5.79
N LEU A 89 13.83 17.38 -5.32
CA LEU A 89 13.07 16.25 -5.87
C LEU A 89 11.64 16.28 -5.32
N LEU A 90 10.67 16.40 -6.21
CA LEU A 90 9.26 16.41 -5.88
C LEU A 90 8.63 15.01 -6.00
N SER A 91 9.11 14.18 -6.93
CA SER A 91 8.62 12.81 -7.14
C SER A 91 9.66 11.94 -7.86
N GLY A 92 9.54 10.61 -7.72
CA GLY A 92 10.45 9.64 -8.32
C GLY A 92 11.60 9.21 -7.41
N TYR A 93 11.39 9.20 -6.08
CA TYR A 93 12.41 8.87 -5.08
C TYR A 93 13.15 7.54 -5.35
N ALA A 94 12.42 6.46 -5.63
CA ALA A 94 13.02 5.15 -5.93
C ALA A 94 13.90 5.20 -7.20
N ARG A 95 13.48 5.95 -8.23
CA ARG A 95 14.28 6.11 -9.47
C ARG A 95 15.55 6.91 -9.22
N TRP A 96 15.48 7.96 -8.42
CA TRP A 96 16.67 8.74 -8.02
C TRP A 96 17.63 7.90 -7.17
N GLN A 97 17.14 7.17 -6.17
CA GLN A 97 17.97 6.27 -5.36
C GLN A 97 18.61 5.17 -6.21
N ALA A 98 17.86 4.58 -7.14
CA ALA A 98 18.37 3.56 -8.05
C ALA A 98 19.40 4.13 -9.03
N ALA A 99 19.19 5.35 -9.53
CA ALA A 99 20.16 6.06 -10.37
C ALA A 99 21.47 6.35 -9.64
N LYS A 100 21.41 6.75 -8.36
CA LYS A 100 22.59 6.87 -7.49
C LYS A 100 23.34 5.55 -7.36
N ARG A 101 22.64 4.47 -7.05
CA ARG A 101 23.23 3.12 -6.93
C ARG A 101 23.78 2.59 -8.24
N ALA A 102 23.18 2.98 -9.36
CA ALA A 102 23.64 2.64 -10.70
C ALA A 102 24.92 3.41 -11.11
N GLY A 103 25.31 4.45 -10.38
CA GLY A 103 26.48 5.28 -10.69
C GLY A 103 26.27 6.22 -11.89
N LEU A 104 25.02 6.63 -12.15
CA LEU A 104 24.73 7.62 -13.19
C LEU A 104 25.24 9.00 -12.76
N ALA A 105 25.90 9.72 -13.68
CA ALA A 105 26.33 11.10 -13.46
C ALA A 105 25.14 12.08 -13.49
N ASP A 106 24.20 11.84 -14.41
CA ASP A 106 23.00 12.64 -14.58
C ASP A 106 21.77 11.76 -14.88
N LEU A 107 20.58 12.33 -14.68
CA LEU A 107 19.31 11.65 -14.91
C LEU A 107 18.30 12.61 -15.56
N PRO A 108 17.34 12.09 -16.37
CA PRO A 108 16.28 12.89 -16.95
C PRO A 108 15.29 13.32 -15.88
N ALA A 109 14.94 14.60 -15.90
CA ALA A 109 14.01 15.22 -14.97
C ALA A 109 13.04 16.13 -15.71
N MET A 110 11.83 16.25 -15.17
CA MET A 110 10.84 17.25 -15.56
C MET A 110 10.93 18.40 -14.57
N LEU A 111 11.14 19.62 -15.07
CA LEU A 111 11.13 20.80 -14.24
C LEU A 111 9.68 21.20 -13.92
N SER A 112 9.43 21.65 -12.70
CA SER A 112 8.17 22.24 -12.27
C SER A 112 8.47 23.45 -11.40
N ASP A 113 7.67 24.50 -11.56
CA ASP A 113 7.77 25.74 -10.77
C ASP A 113 6.90 25.69 -9.49
N ALA A 114 6.31 24.52 -9.19
CA ALA A 114 5.43 24.37 -8.03
C ALA A 114 6.21 24.42 -6.71
N GLU A 115 5.69 25.16 -5.74
CA GLU A 115 6.30 25.37 -4.44
C GLU A 115 5.34 25.05 -3.29
N GLY A 116 5.89 24.83 -2.09
CA GLY A 116 5.11 24.61 -0.88
C GLY A 116 4.00 23.57 -1.03
N GLN A 117 2.74 24.02 -0.85
CA GLN A 117 1.56 23.16 -0.94
C GLN A 117 1.31 22.63 -2.35
N ASP A 118 1.58 23.41 -3.39
CA ASP A 118 1.38 22.98 -4.79
C ASP A 118 2.35 21.84 -5.16
N ALA A 119 3.59 21.92 -4.68
CA ALA A 119 4.57 20.85 -4.85
C ALA A 119 4.12 19.55 -4.18
N PHE A 120 3.56 19.66 -2.97
CA PHE A 120 3.03 18.51 -2.25
C PHE A 120 1.77 17.93 -2.91
N GLN A 121 0.90 18.79 -3.44
CA GLN A 121 -0.26 18.36 -4.24
C GLN A 121 0.19 17.56 -5.47
N LEU A 122 1.14 18.08 -6.25
CA LEU A 122 1.69 17.40 -7.41
C LEU A 122 2.31 16.04 -7.04
N TYR A 123 3.00 15.97 -5.90
CA TYR A 123 3.50 14.70 -5.37
C TYR A 123 2.36 13.70 -5.15
N LEU A 124 1.30 14.09 -4.43
CA LEU A 124 0.16 13.23 -4.12
C LEU A 124 -0.55 12.73 -5.38
N GLU A 125 -0.84 13.64 -6.33
CA GLU A 125 -1.46 13.31 -7.60
C GLU A 125 -0.62 12.28 -8.38
N ARG A 126 0.69 12.52 -8.50
CA ARG A 126 1.58 11.58 -9.21
C ARG A 126 1.74 10.25 -8.51
N LYS A 127 1.80 10.25 -7.18
CA LYS A 127 1.91 9.02 -6.39
C LYS A 127 0.65 8.17 -6.57
N LEU A 128 -0.54 8.77 -6.55
CA LEU A 128 -1.82 8.08 -6.79
C LEU A 128 -1.93 7.52 -8.21
N LEU A 129 -1.35 8.19 -9.19
CA LEU A 129 -1.25 7.71 -10.58
C LEU A 129 -0.14 6.67 -10.79
N SER A 130 0.71 6.41 -9.79
CA SER A 130 1.85 5.50 -9.93
C SER A 130 1.54 4.10 -9.40
N GLY A 131 1.76 3.08 -10.25
CA GLY A 131 1.99 1.67 -9.88
C GLY A 131 1.02 1.03 -8.85
N PRO A 132 1.37 -0.17 -8.33
CA PRO A 132 0.56 -0.80 -7.29
C PRO A 132 0.80 -0.09 -5.95
N LEU A 133 -0.21 0.62 -5.48
CA LEU A 133 -0.32 1.11 -4.09
C LEU A 133 -1.15 0.14 -3.29
N HIS A 134 -0.79 -0.12 -2.03
CA HIS A 134 -1.67 -0.87 -1.14
C HIS A 134 -2.95 -0.06 -0.84
N ALA A 135 -4.06 -0.76 -0.58
CA ALA A 135 -5.36 -0.13 -0.35
C ALA A 135 -5.32 0.94 0.76
N HIS A 136 -4.64 0.64 1.87
CA HIS A 136 -4.50 1.59 2.99
C HIS A 136 -3.67 2.83 2.62
N GLU A 137 -2.62 2.69 1.80
CA GLU A 137 -1.82 3.82 1.31
C GLU A 137 -2.65 4.71 0.40
N ARG A 138 -3.41 4.11 -0.51
CA ARG A 138 -4.32 4.83 -1.41
C ARG A 138 -5.33 5.67 -0.63
N VAL A 139 -5.97 5.09 0.38
CA VAL A 139 -6.91 5.82 1.26
C VAL A 139 -6.21 6.98 1.98
N ARG A 140 -5.00 6.76 2.53
CA ARG A 140 -4.21 7.80 3.19
C ARG A 140 -3.87 8.96 2.24
N LEU A 141 -3.35 8.66 1.05
CA LEU A 141 -2.98 9.66 0.05
C LEU A 141 -4.19 10.44 -0.47
N ARG A 142 -5.31 9.75 -0.73
CA ARG A 142 -6.59 10.40 -1.10
C ARG A 142 -7.05 11.35 -0.01
N SER A 143 -7.03 10.93 1.26
CA SER A 143 -7.41 11.78 2.38
C SER A 143 -6.51 13.01 2.52
N GLN A 144 -5.19 12.85 2.33
CA GLN A 144 -4.26 13.98 2.32
C GLN A 144 -4.55 14.98 1.20
N LEU A 145 -4.84 14.48 -0.02
CA LEU A 145 -5.15 15.32 -1.17
C LEU A 145 -6.47 16.08 -0.99
N GLN A 146 -7.52 15.41 -0.48
CA GLN A 146 -8.80 16.05 -0.17
C GLN A 146 -8.65 17.18 0.84
N LYS A 147 -7.90 16.93 1.93
CA LYS A 147 -7.63 17.94 2.96
C LYS A 147 -6.89 19.15 2.39
N LEU A 148 -5.94 18.92 1.49
CA LEU A 148 -5.17 19.99 0.85
C LEU A 148 -6.02 20.83 -0.10
N LEU A 149 -6.91 20.20 -0.88
CA LEU A 149 -7.76 20.87 -1.85
C LEU A 149 -8.98 21.57 -1.22
N GLY A 150 -9.39 21.17 -0.02
CA GLY A 150 -10.65 21.65 0.59
C GLY A 150 -11.90 21.27 -0.22
N LEU A 151 -11.78 20.27 -1.10
CA LEU A 151 -12.84 19.82 -2.00
C LEU A 151 -13.38 18.44 -1.59
N PRO A 152 -14.67 18.15 -1.86
CA PRO A 152 -15.24 16.82 -1.66
C PRO A 152 -14.57 15.80 -2.59
N GLU A 153 -14.56 14.54 -2.14
CA GLU A 153 -13.84 13.40 -2.72
C GLU A 153 -13.98 13.29 -4.25
N GLU A 154 -15.18 13.47 -4.78
CA GLU A 154 -15.50 13.36 -6.21
C GLU A 154 -14.82 14.44 -7.08
N ALA A 155 -14.65 15.66 -6.56
CA ALA A 155 -13.99 16.75 -7.28
C ALA A 155 -12.46 16.60 -7.30
N ALA A 156 -11.89 16.00 -6.25
CA ALA A 156 -10.48 15.64 -6.19
C ALA A 156 -10.15 14.42 -7.07
N LEU A 157 -11.08 13.45 -7.16
CA LEU A 157 -10.90 12.18 -7.87
C LEU A 157 -11.34 12.19 -9.33
N GLY A 158 -12.19 13.10 -9.77
CA GLY A 158 -12.57 13.21 -11.20
C GLY A 158 -11.36 13.46 -12.14
N ARG A 159 -10.18 13.76 -11.58
CA ARG A 159 -8.91 13.91 -12.29
C ARG A 159 -8.01 12.67 -12.27
N ILE A 160 -8.27 11.70 -11.39
CA ILE A 160 -7.44 10.51 -11.20
C ILE A 160 -8.29 9.30 -11.60
N PRO A 161 -8.03 8.67 -12.76
CA PRO A 161 -8.74 7.45 -13.12
C PRO A 161 -8.60 6.43 -11.98
N GLU A 162 -9.71 5.83 -11.56
CA GLU A 162 -9.65 4.59 -10.79
C GLU A 162 -8.79 3.63 -11.62
N PRO A 163 -7.61 3.18 -11.14
CA PRO A 163 -6.92 2.11 -11.83
C PRO A 163 -7.88 0.93 -11.85
N ASP A 164 -7.90 0.19 -12.95
CA ASP A 164 -8.59 -1.09 -13.03
C ASP A 164 -8.26 -1.85 -11.75
N GLU A 165 -9.24 -1.99 -10.87
CA GLU A 165 -9.06 -2.72 -9.64
C GLU A 165 -8.49 -4.07 -10.08
N PRO A 166 -7.27 -4.47 -9.65
CA PRO A 166 -6.83 -5.84 -9.91
C PRO A 166 -7.98 -6.68 -9.37
N PRO A 167 -8.61 -7.53 -10.20
CA PRO A 167 -9.93 -8.09 -9.92
C PRO A 167 -9.90 -8.52 -8.48
N ALA A 168 -10.72 -7.85 -7.64
CA ALA A 168 -10.75 -8.08 -6.20
C ALA A 168 -10.53 -9.57 -6.03
N PRO A 169 -9.45 -10.03 -5.33
CA PRO A 169 -9.03 -11.43 -5.38
C PRO A 169 -10.31 -12.18 -5.17
N THR A 170 -10.81 -12.87 -6.22
CA THR A 170 -12.20 -13.31 -6.22
C THR A 170 -12.29 -14.09 -4.95
N LEU A 171 -12.93 -13.49 -3.95
CA LEU A 171 -13.14 -14.12 -2.68
C LEU A 171 -14.15 -15.12 -3.15
N ALA A 172 -13.66 -16.31 -3.50
CA ALA A 172 -14.50 -17.46 -3.64
C ALA A 172 -15.50 -17.35 -2.49
N PRO A 173 -16.81 -17.50 -2.74
CA PRO A 173 -17.81 -17.39 -1.69
C PRO A 173 -17.51 -18.47 -0.64
N ALA A 174 -16.66 -18.13 0.32
CA ALA A 174 -16.10 -18.97 1.36
C ALA A 174 -15.85 -18.14 2.64
N LEU A 175 -16.37 -16.91 2.67
CA LEU A 175 -16.56 -16.13 3.90
C LEU A 175 -18.03 -16.16 4.36
N VAL A 176 -18.75 -17.25 4.03
CA VAL A 176 -19.73 -17.77 4.98
C VAL A 176 -18.92 -18.50 6.03
N ALA A 177 -18.82 -17.86 7.20
CA ALA A 177 -18.35 -18.40 8.47
C ALA A 177 -18.09 -19.92 8.50
N GLU A 178 -16.83 -20.31 8.28
CA GLU A 178 -16.37 -21.58 8.84
C GLU A 178 -16.04 -21.31 10.32
N PRO A 179 -16.78 -21.91 11.28
CA PRO A 179 -16.40 -21.82 12.67
C PRO A 179 -15.09 -22.58 12.84
N ASN A 180 -14.02 -21.84 13.13
CA ASN A 180 -12.73 -22.33 13.59
C ASN A 180 -12.92 -23.44 14.64
N ARG A 181 -12.86 -24.70 14.20
CA ARG A 181 -12.60 -25.85 15.07
C ARG A 181 -11.15 -26.24 14.82
N SER A 182 -10.28 -25.77 15.69
CA SER A 182 -8.90 -26.24 15.75
C SER A 182 -8.90 -27.79 15.79
N PRO A 183 -8.13 -28.48 14.93
CA PRO A 183 -8.11 -29.94 14.90
C PRO A 183 -7.62 -30.53 16.23
N PHE A 184 -6.92 -29.74 17.04
CA PHE A 184 -6.50 -30.08 18.39
C PHE A 184 -7.68 -30.27 19.37
N LEU A 185 -8.77 -29.50 19.26
CA LEU A 185 -9.92 -29.64 20.17
C LEU A 185 -10.78 -30.87 19.85
N LEU A 186 -10.92 -31.23 18.57
CA LEU A 186 -11.66 -32.42 18.16
C LEU A 186 -10.90 -33.71 18.54
N VAL A 187 -9.57 -33.71 18.39
CA VAL A 187 -8.73 -34.83 18.83
C VAL A 187 -8.74 -34.93 20.37
N ALA A 188 -8.66 -33.82 21.10
CA ALA A 188 -8.73 -33.82 22.57
C ALA A 188 -10.09 -34.31 23.11
N ALA A 189 -11.21 -33.87 22.51
CA ALA A 189 -12.55 -34.31 22.91
C ALA A 189 -12.78 -35.80 22.63
N THR A 190 -12.26 -36.30 21.50
CA THR A 190 -12.35 -37.72 21.14
C THR A 190 -11.51 -38.58 22.07
N PHE A 191 -10.30 -38.13 22.44
CA PHE A 191 -9.44 -38.84 23.38
C PHE A 191 -10.06 -38.90 24.78
N LEU A 192 -10.66 -37.79 25.25
CA LEU A 192 -11.36 -37.75 26.54
C LEU A 192 -12.56 -38.70 26.57
N ALA A 193 -13.34 -38.77 25.48
CA ALA A 193 -14.48 -39.69 25.38
C ALA A 193 -14.05 -41.16 25.41
N ILE A 194 -12.95 -41.52 24.73
CA ILE A 194 -12.39 -42.88 24.73
C ILE A 194 -11.86 -43.24 26.13
N VAL A 195 -11.17 -42.32 26.82
CA VAL A 195 -10.69 -42.54 28.19
C VAL A 195 -11.85 -42.69 29.17
N LEU A 196 -12.91 -41.88 29.05
CA LEU A 196 -14.09 -41.96 29.91
C LEU A 196 -14.91 -43.25 29.67
N ALA A 197 -15.05 -43.67 28.41
CA ALA A 197 -15.70 -44.93 28.05
C ALA A 197 -14.88 -46.15 28.51
N GLY A 198 -13.55 -46.10 28.39
CA GLY A 198 -12.66 -47.12 28.94
C GLY A 198 -12.74 -47.21 30.47
N PHE A 199 -12.83 -46.06 31.16
CA PHE A 199 -13.02 -46.00 32.61
C PHE A 199 -14.36 -46.60 33.04
N LEU A 200 -15.45 -46.32 32.33
CA LEU A 200 -16.77 -46.91 32.57
C LEU A 200 -16.84 -48.41 32.28
N LEU A 201 -16.04 -48.92 31.34
CA LEU A 201 -15.97 -50.35 31.03
C LEU A 201 -15.04 -51.13 31.98
N PHE A 202 -14.08 -50.46 32.64
CA PHE A 202 -13.08 -51.10 33.50
C PHE A 202 -13.45 -51.11 34.99
N PHE A 203 -14.42 -50.30 35.43
CA PHE A 203 -14.97 -50.39 36.78
C PHE A 203 -16.19 -51.32 36.80
N PRO A 204 -16.09 -52.53 37.38
CA PRO A 204 -17.24 -53.41 37.51
C PRO A 204 -18.27 -52.75 38.42
N LYS A 205 -19.51 -52.65 37.93
CA LYS A 205 -20.66 -52.40 38.80
C LYS A 205 -20.68 -53.50 39.85
N HIS A 206 -20.52 -53.12 41.12
CA HIS A 206 -21.08 -53.91 42.21
C HIS A 206 -22.33 -53.23 42.76
N PRO A 207 -23.40 -54.01 43.00
CA PRO A 207 -24.66 -53.54 43.54
C PRO A 207 -24.57 -53.48 45.07
N GLU A 208 -25.37 -52.61 45.67
CA GLU A 208 -26.37 -52.96 46.69
C GLU A 208 -26.87 -51.67 47.35
N ALA A 209 -28.18 -51.65 47.55
CA ALA A 209 -28.90 -50.55 48.18
C ALA A 209 -28.54 -50.45 49.66
N GLY A 210 -28.42 -49.23 50.17
CA GLY A 210 -28.25 -48.97 51.59
C GLY A 210 -28.78 -47.58 51.93
N ASN A 211 -29.96 -47.56 52.53
CA ASN A 211 -30.63 -46.38 53.06
C ASN A 211 -29.70 -45.57 53.97
N GLY A 212 -29.65 -44.26 53.74
CA GLY A 212 -28.97 -43.33 54.62
C GLY A 212 -29.26 -41.91 54.14
N GLU A 213 -30.17 -41.25 54.85
CA GLU A 213 -30.45 -39.82 54.72
C GLU A 213 -29.15 -39.02 54.76
N ALA A 214 -28.92 -38.18 53.74
CA ALA A 214 -27.98 -37.08 53.84
C ALA A 214 -28.53 -35.92 53.01
N SER A 215 -29.00 -34.91 53.74
CA SER A 215 -29.48 -33.63 53.25
C SER A 215 -28.63 -33.08 52.11
N ILE A 216 -29.30 -32.71 51.02
CA ILE A 216 -28.72 -31.90 49.96
C ILE A 216 -29.23 -30.48 50.19
N GLU A 217 -28.43 -29.67 50.88
CA GLU A 217 -28.48 -28.21 50.77
C GLU A 217 -27.13 -27.69 50.24
N PRO A 218 -27.14 -26.55 49.53
CA PRO A 218 -26.32 -26.38 48.34
C PRO A 218 -25.03 -25.60 48.60
N GLU A 219 -23.88 -26.19 48.26
CA GLU A 219 -22.58 -25.49 48.23
C GLU A 219 -22.51 -24.55 47.00
N ILE A 220 -23.23 -23.43 47.08
CA ILE A 220 -23.03 -22.24 46.21
C ILE A 220 -21.88 -21.37 46.76
N GLU A 221 -21.22 -21.79 47.85
CA GLU A 221 -20.25 -20.96 48.58
C GLU A 221 -18.79 -21.09 48.10
N THR A 222 -18.50 -21.98 47.15
CA THR A 222 -17.14 -22.13 46.59
C THR A 222 -16.85 -21.17 45.42
N LEU A 223 -17.86 -20.57 44.79
CA LEU A 223 -17.68 -19.64 43.65
C LEU A 223 -17.46 -18.17 44.07
N ALA A 224 -17.69 -17.82 45.34
CA ALA A 224 -17.50 -16.46 45.84
C ALA A 224 -16.05 -16.15 46.29
N GLN A 225 -15.20 -17.16 46.48
CA GLN A 225 -13.82 -16.99 46.95
C GLN A 225 -12.77 -16.76 45.84
N LEU A 226 -13.14 -16.90 44.56
CA LEU A 226 -12.22 -16.62 43.43
C LEU A 226 -12.33 -15.16 42.91
N MET A 227 -13.33 -14.40 43.35
CA MET A 227 -13.55 -12.99 42.99
C MET A 227 -13.20 -12.06 44.15
N GLY A 228 -11.97 -12.20 44.67
CA GLY A 228 -11.44 -11.45 45.81
C GLY A 228 -11.79 -9.96 45.78
N THR A 229 -12.64 -9.55 46.71
CA THR A 229 -12.84 -8.16 47.11
C THR A 229 -11.75 -7.77 48.10
N PRO A 230 -11.07 -6.62 47.95
CA PRO A 230 -10.22 -6.11 49.00
C PRO A 230 -11.05 -5.37 50.06
N GLY A 231 -11.10 -5.97 51.26
CA GLY A 231 -10.77 -5.33 52.54
C GLY A 231 -11.39 -3.97 52.90
N ARG A 232 -12.31 -4.02 53.85
CA ARG A 232 -12.79 -2.90 54.68
C ARG A 232 -11.92 -2.80 55.95
N ALA A 233 -11.46 -1.61 56.32
CA ALA A 233 -11.02 -1.21 57.68
C ALA A 233 -10.84 0.33 57.68
N GLY A 234 -11.27 1.15 58.63
CA GLY A 234 -12.03 1.06 59.89
C GLY A 234 -12.55 2.50 60.18
N GLU A 235 -13.75 2.69 60.71
CA GLU A 235 -14.00 3.08 62.13
C GLU A 235 -12.99 4.11 62.69
N THR A 236 -13.43 5.37 62.83
CA THR A 236 -13.99 5.93 64.08
C THR A 236 -14.91 7.11 63.75
#